data_AF-A0A550C129-F1
#
_entry.id   AF-A0A550C129-F1
#
_cell.length_a   1.000
_cell.length_b   1.000
_cell.length_c   1.000
_cell.angle_alpha   90.00
_cell.angle_beta   90.00
_cell.angle_gamma   90.00
#
_symmetry.space_group_name_H-M   'P 1'
#
loop_
_entity.id
_entity.type
_entity.pdbx_description
1 polymer ?
#
loop_
_entity_poly.entity_id
_entity_poly.type
_entity_poly.pdbx_seq_one_letter_code
_entity_poly.pdbx_strand_id
1 'polypeptide(L)'
;MIATNAAWLKELLADTSEGPLSFDVLAGVLRLSHKYDAPILRTHALRHLAAVVVGRNYGHLLRPPSVDLPVRTHESLAPLKALISTAREVHALWILPHLLYWASLYPAQQLAARQIWKGLHCQLSTIDLVACFAGYQHTILGDPDIAPFKSDPCEVDDCLCKRSSPNHYKGHNRFLESPFTRSWVFVGKLNDGMHCYGTRESAYRKWKGKVWGQIPAAYGLPSWDVLNSMLCADLDVSADVDRQGPSWMRASASLVVCY
;
A
#
# COMPACT_ATOMS: atom_id res chain seq x y z
N MET A 1 20.05 11.37 -3.39
CA MET A 1 18.72 11.98 -3.13
C MET A 1 17.67 10.94 -3.48
N ILE A 2 16.76 10.63 -2.56
CA ILE A 2 15.60 9.77 -2.85
C ILE A 2 14.45 10.73 -3.17
N ALA A 3 13.89 10.65 -4.37
CA ALA A 3 12.74 11.47 -4.75
C ALA A 3 11.58 11.21 -3.79
N THR A 4 10.92 12.26 -3.32
CA THR A 4 9.76 12.13 -2.43
C THR A 4 8.57 11.61 -3.24
N ASN A 5 8.07 10.43 -2.88
CA ASN A 5 7.03 9.68 -3.62
C ASN A 5 5.62 10.33 -3.64
N ALA A 6 5.51 11.65 -3.44
CA ALA A 6 4.41 12.43 -4.04
C ALA A 6 4.60 12.60 -5.56
N ALA A 7 5.80 12.33 -6.07
CA ALA A 7 6.12 12.31 -7.49
C ALA A 7 5.22 11.36 -8.28
N TRP A 8 5.09 10.07 -7.93
CA TRP A 8 4.38 9.09 -8.80
C TRP A 8 2.94 9.47 -9.13
N LEU A 9 2.20 10.03 -8.16
CA LEU A 9 0.83 10.48 -8.37
C LEU A 9 0.81 11.74 -9.23
N LYS A 10 1.74 12.69 -8.99
CA LYS A 10 1.94 13.86 -9.86
C LYS A 10 2.44 13.51 -11.26
N GLU A 11 3.17 12.41 -11.42
CA GLU A 11 3.77 11.91 -12.66
C GLU A 11 2.74 11.13 -13.49
N LEU A 12 1.82 10.40 -12.84
CA LEU A 12 0.60 9.85 -13.43
C LEU A 12 -0.41 10.95 -13.84
N LEU A 13 -0.41 12.07 -13.11
CA LEU A 13 -1.26 13.24 -13.36
C LEU A 13 -0.62 14.27 -14.32
N ALA A 14 0.67 14.16 -14.61
CA ALA A 14 1.39 15.10 -15.46
C ALA A 14 1.17 14.72 -16.94
N ASP A 15 0.26 15.45 -17.60
CA ASP A 15 0.09 15.43 -19.06
C ASP A 15 1.36 16.03 -19.73
N THR A 16 2.40 15.20 -19.83
CA THR A 16 3.67 15.56 -20.46
C THR A 16 3.71 14.99 -21.87
N SER A 17 3.90 15.88 -22.86
CA SER A 17 3.81 15.56 -24.29
C SER A 17 4.85 14.56 -24.83
N GLU A 18 5.85 14.21 -24.02
CA GLU A 18 6.90 13.23 -24.33
C GLU A 18 7.07 12.16 -23.21
N GLY A 19 6.10 12.06 -22.29
CA GLY A 19 6.24 11.35 -21.02
C GLY A 19 5.36 10.10 -20.84
N PRO A 20 5.21 9.61 -19.60
CA PRO A 20 4.48 8.37 -19.31
C PRO A 20 3.00 8.44 -19.72
N LEU A 21 2.45 7.29 -20.13
CA LEU A 21 1.05 7.09 -20.48
C LEU A 21 0.11 7.74 -19.45
N SER A 22 -0.65 8.75 -19.88
CA SER A 22 -1.63 9.41 -19.02
C SER A 22 -2.71 8.40 -18.59
N PHE A 23 -3.24 8.56 -17.37
CA PHE A 23 -4.18 7.58 -16.82
C PHE A 23 -5.41 7.34 -17.70
N ASP A 24 -5.92 8.36 -18.40
CA ASP A 24 -7.12 8.20 -19.24
C ASP A 24 -6.87 7.28 -20.43
N VAL A 25 -5.68 7.38 -21.04
CA VAL A 25 -5.23 6.46 -22.09
C VAL A 25 -5.00 5.07 -21.49
N LEU A 26 -4.36 4.97 -20.32
CA LEU A 26 -4.13 3.70 -19.64
C LEU A 26 -5.45 2.97 -19.31
N ALA A 27 -6.41 3.67 -18.71
CA ALA A 27 -7.74 3.15 -18.37
C ALA A 27 -8.56 2.82 -19.63
N GLY A 28 -8.47 3.65 -20.67
CA GLY A 28 -9.07 3.37 -21.98
C GLY A 28 -8.52 2.08 -22.61
N VAL A 29 -7.20 1.92 -22.65
CA VAL A 29 -6.54 0.70 -23.16
C VAL A 29 -6.90 -0.52 -22.30
N LEU A 30 -6.92 -0.41 -20.97
CA LEU A 30 -7.34 -1.49 -20.08
C LEU A 30 -8.79 -1.94 -20.36
N ARG A 31 -9.73 -1.00 -20.49
CA ARG A 31 -11.13 -1.29 -20.81
C ARG A 31 -11.30 -1.94 -22.18
N LEU A 32 -10.64 -1.39 -23.21
CA LEU A 32 -10.72 -1.90 -24.58
C LEU A 32 -10.09 -3.30 -24.68
N SER A 33 -8.89 -3.49 -24.13
CA SER A 33 -8.21 -4.79 -24.15
C SER A 33 -8.93 -5.86 -23.32
N HIS A 34 -9.60 -5.48 -22.23
CA HIS A 34 -10.48 -6.40 -21.50
C HIS A 34 -11.76 -6.73 -22.29
N LYS A 35 -12.42 -5.73 -22.88
CA LYS A 35 -13.69 -5.91 -23.62
C LYS A 35 -13.55 -6.73 -24.90
N TYR A 36 -12.43 -6.57 -25.62
CA TYR A 36 -12.17 -7.23 -26.90
C TYR A 36 -11.19 -8.42 -26.78
N ASP A 37 -10.94 -8.88 -25.56
CA ASP A 37 -10.02 -9.99 -25.24
C ASP A 37 -8.68 -9.91 -26.00
N ALA A 38 -7.97 -8.79 -25.80
CA ALA A 38 -6.66 -8.54 -26.38
C ALA A 38 -5.56 -8.72 -25.31
N PRO A 39 -5.15 -9.97 -24.99
CA PRO A 39 -4.33 -10.28 -23.82
C PRO A 39 -3.00 -9.53 -23.81
N ILE A 40 -2.33 -9.41 -24.96
CA ILE A 40 -1.05 -8.69 -25.08
C ILE A 40 -1.20 -7.23 -24.63
N LEU A 41 -2.21 -6.51 -25.15
CA LEU A 41 -2.48 -5.12 -24.77
C LEU A 41 -2.88 -5.00 -23.30
N ARG A 42 -3.69 -5.95 -22.79
CA ARG A 42 -4.08 -6.02 -21.38
C ARG A 42 -2.84 -6.16 -20.48
N THR A 43 -2.00 -7.15 -20.74
CA THR A 43 -0.77 -7.41 -19.98
C THR A 43 0.18 -6.22 -20.00
N HIS A 44 0.40 -5.57 -21.15
CA HIS A 44 1.22 -4.35 -21.20
C HIS A 44 0.62 -3.22 -20.35
N ALA A 45 -0.68 -2.95 -20.46
CA ALA A 45 -1.34 -1.91 -19.68
C ALA A 45 -1.36 -2.24 -18.17
N LEU A 46 -1.53 -3.50 -17.79
CA LEU A 46 -1.45 -3.93 -16.39
C LEU A 46 -0.02 -3.85 -15.83
N ARG A 47 1.02 -4.13 -16.64
CA ARG A 47 2.43 -3.90 -16.26
C ARG A 47 2.69 -2.40 -16.00
N HIS A 48 2.14 -1.50 -16.82
CA HIS A 48 2.19 -0.05 -16.57
C HIS A 48 1.45 0.35 -15.28
N LEU A 49 0.23 -0.16 -15.07
CA LEU A 49 -0.56 0.10 -13.86
C LEU A 49 0.15 -0.38 -12.59
N ALA A 50 0.73 -1.59 -12.61
CA ALA A 50 1.54 -2.12 -11.52
C ALA A 50 2.78 -1.25 -11.26
N ALA A 51 3.48 -0.83 -12.31
CA ALA A 51 4.67 0.02 -12.19
C ALA A 51 4.36 1.40 -11.58
N VAL A 52 3.18 1.94 -11.85
CA VAL A 52 2.69 3.21 -11.27
C VAL A 52 2.39 3.07 -9.77
N VAL A 53 1.65 2.03 -9.38
CA VAL A 53 1.17 1.86 -7.99
C VAL A 53 2.28 1.31 -7.07
N VAL A 54 3.17 0.47 -7.60
CA VAL A 54 4.08 -0.35 -6.76
C VAL A 54 5.55 -0.11 -7.09
N GLY A 55 5.83 0.58 -8.21
CA GLY A 55 7.16 0.67 -8.79
C GLY A 55 7.48 -0.50 -9.70
N ARG A 56 8.61 -0.39 -10.42
CA ARG A 56 9.03 -1.35 -11.46
C ARG A 56 9.36 -2.77 -10.96
N ASN A 57 9.39 -3.01 -9.65
CA ASN A 57 9.65 -4.33 -9.08
C ASN A 57 8.35 -4.90 -8.50
N TYR A 58 7.67 -5.73 -9.29
CA TYR A 58 6.35 -6.29 -8.95
C TYR A 58 6.35 -7.16 -7.68
N GLY A 59 7.50 -7.73 -7.29
CA GLY A 59 7.68 -8.45 -6.02
C GLY A 59 7.47 -7.56 -4.77
N HIS A 60 7.31 -6.25 -4.95
CA HIS A 60 6.88 -5.33 -3.90
C HIS A 60 5.37 -5.32 -3.65
N LEU A 61 4.52 -5.93 -4.50
CA LEU A 61 3.07 -6.08 -4.21
C LEU A 61 2.83 -6.89 -2.92
N LEU A 62 3.67 -7.87 -2.67
CA LEU A 62 3.61 -8.69 -1.46
C LEU A 62 4.27 -7.98 -0.24
N ARG A 63 4.89 -6.82 -0.45
CA ARG A 63 5.64 -6.11 0.60
C ARG A 63 4.85 -4.88 1.06
N PRO A 64 4.70 -4.66 2.37
CA PRO A 64 4.13 -3.41 2.85
C PRO A 64 4.92 -2.21 2.34
N PRO A 65 4.25 -1.10 1.96
CA PRO A 65 4.88 0.04 1.31
C PRO A 65 6.08 0.52 2.13
N SER A 66 7.27 0.40 1.55
CA SER A 66 8.57 0.61 2.23
C SER A 66 8.97 2.08 2.33
N VAL A 67 8.16 2.96 1.72
CA VAL A 67 8.34 4.40 1.61
C VAL A 67 7.19 5.09 2.33
N ASP A 68 7.47 6.25 2.90
CA ASP A 68 6.45 7.17 3.37
C ASP A 68 5.43 7.41 2.26
N LEU A 69 4.16 7.15 2.57
CA LEU A 69 3.07 7.53 1.70
C LEU A 69 3.09 9.05 1.53
N PRO A 70 2.78 9.57 0.33
CA PRO A 70 2.81 11.00 0.08
C PRO A 70 1.91 11.74 1.08
N VAL A 71 2.33 12.96 1.42
CA VAL A 71 1.52 13.87 2.24
C VAL A 71 0.14 13.95 1.61
N ARG A 72 -0.90 13.63 2.40
CA ARG A 72 -2.28 13.50 1.93
C ARG A 72 -2.79 14.84 1.42
N THR A 73 -2.77 15.04 0.10
CA THR A 73 -3.47 16.17 -0.53
C THR A 73 -4.90 15.76 -0.87
N HIS A 74 -5.84 16.71 -0.83
CA HIS A 74 -7.22 16.44 -1.27
C HIS A 74 -7.29 16.06 -2.76
N GLU A 75 -6.32 16.54 -3.55
CA GLU A 75 -6.19 16.33 -4.99
C GLU A 75 -5.93 14.87 -5.38
N SER A 76 -5.29 14.07 -4.52
CA SER A 76 -4.94 12.68 -4.83
C SER A 76 -6.08 11.67 -4.63
N LEU A 77 -7.20 12.04 -4.01
CA LEU A 77 -8.29 11.09 -3.76
C LEU A 77 -9.11 10.76 -5.02
N ALA A 78 -9.38 11.76 -5.86
CA ALA A 78 -10.21 11.56 -7.06
C ALA A 78 -9.58 10.57 -8.08
N PRO A 79 -8.28 10.68 -8.46
CA PRO A 79 -7.63 9.66 -9.29
C PRO A 79 -7.53 8.29 -8.59
N LEU A 80 -7.38 8.25 -7.26
CA LEU A 80 -7.39 6.99 -6.51
C LEU A 80 -8.74 6.26 -6.62
N LYS A 81 -9.86 6.99 -6.58
CA LYS A 81 -11.20 6.42 -6.84
C LYS A 81 -11.35 5.92 -8.27
N ALA A 82 -10.79 6.64 -9.25
CA ALA A 82 -10.78 6.21 -10.65
C ALA A 82 -9.97 4.89 -10.80
N LEU A 83 -8.78 4.82 -10.20
CA LEU A 83 -7.93 3.62 -10.15
C LEU A 83 -8.66 2.40 -9.56
N ILE A 84 -9.33 2.56 -8.41
CA ILE A 84 -10.10 1.47 -7.76
C ILE A 84 -11.23 0.98 -8.66
N SER A 85 -12.00 1.91 -9.24
CA SER A 85 -13.10 1.59 -10.15
C SER A 85 -12.60 0.85 -11.39
N THR A 86 -11.54 1.35 -12.04
CA THR A 86 -10.93 0.68 -13.21
C THR A 86 -10.38 -0.70 -12.86
N ALA A 87 -9.70 -0.86 -11.72
CA ALA A 87 -9.17 -2.17 -11.30
C ALA A 87 -10.27 -3.20 -11.02
N ARG A 88 -11.43 -2.78 -10.48
CA ARG A 88 -12.63 -3.62 -10.36
C ARG A 88 -13.19 -3.99 -11.74
N GLU A 89 -13.36 -3.00 -12.61
CA GLU A 89 -13.94 -3.14 -13.95
C GLU A 89 -13.15 -4.08 -14.86
N VAL A 90 -11.81 -4.11 -14.75
CA VAL A 90 -10.95 -5.03 -15.52
C VAL A 90 -10.49 -6.25 -14.74
N HIS A 91 -11.11 -6.54 -13.59
CA HIS A 91 -10.81 -7.69 -12.72
C HIS A 91 -9.34 -7.80 -12.22
N ALA A 92 -8.58 -6.71 -12.21
CA ALA A 92 -7.20 -6.65 -11.70
C ALA A 92 -7.16 -6.59 -10.16
N LEU A 93 -7.79 -7.57 -9.49
CA LEU A 93 -8.06 -7.52 -8.05
C LEU A 93 -6.79 -7.50 -7.17
N TRP A 94 -5.67 -8.00 -7.68
CA TRP A 94 -4.37 -8.04 -7.01
C TRP A 94 -3.80 -6.68 -6.63
N ILE A 95 -4.25 -5.60 -7.27
CA ILE A 95 -3.80 -4.23 -6.97
C ILE A 95 -4.63 -3.57 -5.86
N LEU A 96 -5.86 -4.04 -5.65
CA LEU A 96 -6.82 -3.44 -4.71
C LEU A 96 -6.37 -3.38 -3.25
N PRO A 97 -5.58 -4.33 -2.69
CA PRO A 97 -5.06 -4.20 -1.33
C PRO A 97 -4.32 -2.90 -1.09
N HIS A 98 -3.54 -2.42 -2.07
CA HIS A 98 -2.82 -1.14 -1.96
C HIS A 98 -3.77 0.04 -2.10
N LEU A 99 -4.61 0.03 -3.13
CA LEU A 99 -5.48 1.15 -3.44
C LEU A 99 -6.53 1.38 -2.36
N LEU A 100 -7.17 0.32 -1.86
CA LEU A 100 -8.13 0.40 -0.76
C LEU A 100 -7.45 0.74 0.56
N TYR A 101 -6.23 0.22 0.81
CA TYR A 101 -5.44 0.66 1.96
C TYR A 101 -5.12 2.15 1.92
N TRP A 102 -4.76 2.72 0.76
CA TRP A 102 -4.54 4.16 0.64
C TRP A 102 -5.82 4.97 0.70
N ALA A 103 -6.93 4.45 0.17
CA ALA A 103 -8.22 5.12 0.23
C ALA A 103 -8.73 5.20 1.67
N SER A 104 -8.62 4.12 2.46
CA SER A 104 -9.05 4.08 3.86
C SER A 104 -8.35 5.10 4.76
N LEU A 105 -7.18 5.62 4.34
CA LEU A 105 -6.50 6.71 5.02
C LEU A 105 -7.26 8.05 4.96
N TYR A 106 -8.14 8.28 3.99
CA TYR A 106 -8.87 9.54 3.85
C TYR A 106 -10.09 9.63 4.78
N PRO A 107 -10.50 10.84 5.22
CA PRO A 107 -11.70 10.99 6.04
C PRO A 107 -12.96 10.44 5.36
N ALA A 108 -13.84 9.81 6.15
CA ALA A 108 -15.04 9.12 5.65
C ALA A 108 -15.95 10.00 4.76
N GLN A 109 -16.08 11.29 5.10
CA GLN A 109 -16.84 12.27 4.32
C GLN A 109 -16.25 12.46 2.92
N GLN A 110 -14.91 12.48 2.80
CA GLN A 110 -14.22 12.62 1.51
C GLN A 110 -14.31 11.33 0.69
N LEU A 111 -14.26 10.16 1.32
CA LEU A 111 -14.44 8.88 0.64
C LEU A 111 -15.84 8.75 0.03
N ALA A 112 -16.88 9.06 0.81
CA ALA A 112 -18.27 9.02 0.36
C ALA A 112 -18.60 10.11 -0.68
N ALA A 113 -17.95 11.28 -0.63
CA ALA A 113 -18.20 12.37 -1.56
C ALA A 113 -17.90 11.99 -3.02
N ARG A 114 -18.80 12.36 -3.92
CA ARG A 114 -18.58 12.33 -5.38
C ARG A 114 -17.54 13.39 -5.74
N GLN A 115 -16.54 13.01 -6.53
CA GLN A 115 -15.51 13.92 -7.04
C GLN A 115 -15.57 14.00 -8.57
N ILE A 116 -14.96 15.04 -9.12
CA ILE A 116 -14.74 15.20 -10.56
C ILE A 116 -13.23 15.14 -10.81
N TRP A 117 -12.82 14.34 -11.78
CA TRP A 117 -11.42 14.19 -12.15
C TRP A 117 -11.33 14.03 -13.68
N LYS A 118 -10.62 14.95 -14.33
CA LYS A 118 -10.58 15.09 -15.80
C LYS A 118 -11.96 15.03 -16.48
N GLY A 119 -12.97 15.68 -15.87
CA GLY A 119 -14.36 15.69 -16.33
C GLY A 119 -15.17 14.42 -16.02
N LEU A 120 -14.52 13.32 -15.62
CA LEU A 120 -15.18 12.09 -15.18
C LEU A 120 -15.64 12.21 -13.72
N HIS A 121 -16.79 11.62 -13.42
CA HIS A 121 -17.26 11.52 -12.05
C HIS A 121 -16.68 10.28 -11.38
N CYS A 122 -15.96 10.48 -10.28
CA CYS A 122 -15.32 9.41 -9.52
C CYS A 122 -15.98 9.28 -8.15
N GLN A 123 -16.51 8.09 -7.87
CA GLN A 123 -17.10 7.69 -6.59
C GLN A 123 -16.74 6.23 -6.35
N LEU A 124 -16.48 5.86 -5.10
CA LEU A 124 -16.28 4.45 -4.73
C LEU A 124 -17.62 3.72 -4.74
N SER A 125 -17.61 2.44 -5.11
CA SER A 125 -18.79 1.60 -4.94
C SER A 125 -19.12 1.44 -3.46
N THR A 126 -20.38 1.12 -3.13
CA THR A 126 -20.77 0.82 -1.73
C THR A 126 -19.91 -0.30 -1.13
N ILE A 127 -19.55 -1.29 -1.93
CA ILE A 127 -18.68 -2.42 -1.52
C ILE A 127 -17.28 -1.90 -1.18
N ASP A 128 -16.69 -1.04 -2.01
CA ASP A 128 -15.36 -0.49 -1.77
C ASP A 128 -15.34 0.52 -0.60
N LEU A 129 -16.44 1.26 -0.36
CA LEU A 129 -16.59 2.10 0.84
C LEU A 129 -16.64 1.27 2.11
N VAL A 130 -17.45 0.21 2.14
CA VAL A 130 -17.52 -0.72 3.28
C VAL A 130 -16.16 -1.39 3.51
N ALA A 131 -15.49 -1.85 2.44
CA ALA A 131 -14.14 -2.39 2.53
C ALA A 131 -13.13 -1.36 3.08
N CYS A 132 -13.19 -0.09 2.67
CA CYS A 132 -12.33 0.97 3.20
C CYS A 132 -12.53 1.15 4.72
N PHE A 133 -13.77 1.16 5.20
CA PHE A 133 -14.06 1.32 6.63
C PHE A 133 -13.71 0.08 7.45
N ALA A 134 -14.04 -1.13 6.97
CA ALA A 134 -13.65 -2.37 7.62
C ALA A 134 -12.12 -2.51 7.70
N GLY A 135 -11.44 -2.24 6.59
CA GLY A 135 -9.99 -2.26 6.50
C GLY A 135 -9.30 -1.21 7.38
N TYR A 136 -9.83 0.01 7.49
CA TYR A 136 -9.37 1.01 8.46
C TYR A 136 -9.55 0.51 9.90
N GLN A 137 -10.73 -0.02 10.23
CA GLN A 137 -11.03 -0.54 11.56
C GLN A 137 -10.08 -1.68 11.93
N HIS A 138 -9.82 -2.63 11.04
CA HIS A 138 -8.92 -3.74 11.32
C HIS A 138 -7.43 -3.33 11.37
N THR A 139 -6.96 -2.48 10.45
CA THR A 139 -5.52 -2.23 10.27
C THR A 139 -4.97 -1.03 11.06
N ILE A 140 -5.82 -0.07 11.46
CA ILE A 140 -5.40 1.18 12.11
C ILE A 140 -5.99 1.32 13.52
N LEU A 141 -7.22 0.87 13.76
CA LEU A 141 -7.85 0.89 15.10
C LEU A 141 -7.74 -0.45 15.84
N GLY A 142 -7.74 -1.57 15.10
CA GLY A 142 -8.05 -2.89 15.61
C GLY A 142 -6.86 -3.75 16.03
N ASP A 143 -5.63 -3.37 15.69
CA ASP A 143 -4.43 -4.09 16.15
C ASP A 143 -3.89 -3.46 17.45
N PRO A 144 -4.15 -4.06 18.64
CA PRO A 144 -3.52 -3.62 19.87
C PRO A 144 -1.99 -3.77 19.82
N ASP A 145 -1.46 -4.62 18.92
CA ASP A 145 -0.03 -4.78 18.65
C ASP A 145 0.58 -3.63 17.83
N ILE A 146 -0.06 -2.46 17.71
CA ILE A 146 0.66 -1.15 17.61
C ILE A 146 1.53 -0.90 18.88
N ALA A 147 1.44 -1.80 19.86
CA ALA A 147 2.25 -1.94 21.06
C ALA A 147 3.67 -2.58 20.98
N PRO A 148 4.44 -2.76 19.88
CA PRO A 148 5.85 -3.21 19.99
C PRO A 148 6.72 -2.11 20.64
N PHE A 149 6.13 -0.92 20.81
CA PHE A 149 6.67 0.20 21.58
C PHE A 149 6.25 0.20 23.06
N LYS A 150 5.42 -0.76 23.52
CA LYS A 150 5.04 -0.92 24.93
C LYS A 150 5.77 -2.06 25.65
N SER A 151 6.29 -3.04 24.90
CA SER A 151 6.53 -4.39 25.42
C SER A 151 7.97 -4.89 25.25
N ASP A 152 8.95 -4.05 25.60
CA ASP A 152 10.16 -4.47 26.33
C ASP A 152 10.88 -3.21 26.84
N PRO A 153 11.11 -3.04 28.15
CA PRO A 153 11.93 -1.95 28.64
C PRO A 153 13.38 -2.22 28.22
N CYS A 154 13.99 -1.30 27.44
CA CYS A 154 15.44 -1.33 27.22
C CYS A 154 16.11 -1.21 28.61
N GLU A 155 16.85 -2.26 29.01
CA GLU A 155 17.44 -2.39 30.36
C GLU A 155 18.46 -1.28 30.67
N VAL A 156 18.98 -0.63 29.64
CA VAL A 156 19.86 0.54 29.73
C VAL A 156 19.07 1.74 30.28
N ASP A 157 19.43 2.19 31.48
CA ASP A 157 18.94 3.46 32.03
C ASP A 157 19.35 4.65 31.14
N ASP A 158 18.50 5.67 31.14
CA ASP A 158 18.51 6.82 30.21
C ASP A 158 18.46 6.50 28.71
N CYS A 159 18.20 5.25 28.30
CA CYS A 159 17.92 4.98 26.88
C CYS A 159 16.74 5.83 26.38
N LEU A 160 16.95 6.56 25.27
CA LEU A 160 15.92 7.36 24.60
C LEU A 160 14.64 6.56 24.30
N CYS A 161 14.70 5.23 24.22
CA CYS A 161 13.50 4.38 24.10
C CYS A 161 12.53 4.50 25.30
N LYS A 162 13.01 4.70 26.54
CA LYS A 162 12.14 5.04 27.69
C LYS A 162 11.48 6.42 27.49
N ARG A 163 12.24 7.39 26.97
CA ARG A 163 11.81 8.80 26.80
C ARG A 163 10.87 9.03 25.62
N SER A 164 11.01 8.26 24.54
CA SER A 164 10.13 8.24 23.37
C SER A 164 8.90 7.34 23.54
N SER A 165 8.57 6.92 24.77
CA SER A 165 7.37 6.13 25.07
C SER A 165 6.11 6.81 24.49
N PRO A 166 5.13 6.04 23.95
CA PRO A 166 3.86 6.59 23.50
C PRO A 166 3.14 7.47 24.54
N ASN A 167 3.42 7.28 25.83
CA ASN A 167 2.89 8.09 26.93
C ASN A 167 3.39 9.56 26.94
N HIS A 168 4.43 9.89 26.18
CA HIS A 168 4.85 11.28 25.89
C HIS A 168 4.19 11.85 24.62
N TYR A 169 3.66 11.01 23.73
CA TYR A 169 2.93 11.42 22.51
C TYR A 169 1.47 11.85 22.77
N LYS A 170 1.18 12.40 23.96
CA LYS A 170 -0.17 12.87 24.36
C LYS A 170 -0.77 13.97 23.47
N GLY A 171 0.03 14.61 22.62
CA GLY A 171 -0.39 15.69 21.72
C GLY A 171 -0.83 15.25 20.32
N HIS A 172 -0.88 13.95 20.01
CA HIS A 172 -1.13 13.48 18.64
C HIS A 172 -2.33 12.53 18.54
N ASN A 173 -3.51 13.11 18.26
CA ASN A 173 -4.64 12.45 17.59
C ASN A 173 -4.32 12.06 16.13
N ARG A 174 -3.05 11.73 15.82
CA ARG A 174 -2.55 11.34 14.51
C ARG A 174 -2.77 9.85 14.23
N PHE A 175 -3.92 9.32 14.66
CA PHE A 175 -4.47 8.07 14.08
C PHE A 175 -4.79 8.25 12.58
N LEU A 176 -4.78 9.50 12.10
CA LEU A 176 -4.70 9.91 10.71
C LEU A 176 -3.26 9.92 10.11
N GLU A 177 -2.29 9.22 10.68
CA GLU A 177 -1.02 8.91 9.99
C GLU A 177 -0.93 7.41 9.72
N SER A 178 -0.42 7.03 8.54
CA SER A 178 -0.33 5.60 8.19
C SER A 178 0.66 4.90 9.12
N PRO A 179 0.33 3.72 9.67
CA PRO A 179 1.28 2.90 10.43
C PRO A 179 2.56 2.54 9.66
N PHE A 180 2.55 2.67 8.32
CA PHE A 180 3.68 2.31 7.46
C PHE A 180 4.67 3.44 7.17
N THR A 181 4.44 4.68 7.63
CA THR A 181 5.41 5.78 7.49
C THR A 181 6.64 5.58 8.38
N ARG A 182 7.80 6.04 7.90
CA ARG A 182 9.09 6.01 8.59
C ARG A 182 9.15 6.96 9.78
N SER A 183 8.27 7.95 9.84
CA SER A 183 8.15 8.90 10.97
C SER A 183 8.09 8.20 12.33
N TRP A 184 7.46 7.03 12.42
CA TRP A 184 7.33 6.23 13.65
C TRP A 184 8.63 5.58 14.16
N VAL A 185 9.68 5.48 13.33
CA VAL A 185 10.92 4.73 13.64
C VAL A 185 12.16 5.63 13.70
N PHE A 186 12.17 6.75 12.97
CA PHE A 186 13.38 7.55 12.72
C PHE A 186 13.45 8.88 13.50
N VAL A 187 13.01 8.90 14.76
CA VAL A 187 13.25 10.06 15.65
C VAL A 187 14.71 10.05 16.12
N GLY A 188 15.59 10.59 15.27
CA GLY A 188 17.00 10.86 15.57
C GLY A 188 17.96 9.69 15.39
N LYS A 189 18.75 9.70 14.31
CA LYS A 189 20.00 8.94 14.20
C LYS A 189 21.17 9.57 15.00
N LEU A 190 20.85 10.45 15.95
CA LEU A 190 21.83 11.32 16.60
C LEU A 190 22.32 10.65 17.89
N ASN A 191 23.43 9.92 17.72
CA ASN A 191 24.48 9.61 18.69
C ASN A 191 24.23 8.53 19.77
N ASP A 192 23.00 8.27 20.23
CA ASP A 192 22.81 7.36 21.39
C ASP A 192 22.32 5.94 21.02
N GLY A 193 23.20 4.94 21.21
CA GLY A 193 22.84 3.53 21.43
C GLY A 193 22.23 2.74 20.25
N MET A 194 23.04 2.26 19.30
CA MET A 194 22.58 1.46 18.14
C MET A 194 21.79 0.17 18.48
N HIS A 195 21.99 -0.43 19.67
CA HIS A 195 21.43 -1.75 19.98
C HIS A 195 19.88 -1.73 20.11
N CYS A 196 19.31 -0.84 20.93
CA CYS A 196 17.85 -0.76 21.08
C CYS A 196 17.16 -0.19 19.81
N TYR A 197 17.88 0.47 18.90
CA TYR A 197 17.37 0.80 17.55
C TYR A 197 17.17 -0.46 16.69
N GLY A 198 18.17 -1.34 16.58
CA GLY A 198 18.09 -2.55 15.74
C GLY A 198 16.96 -3.48 16.14
N THR A 199 16.76 -3.68 17.45
CA THR A 199 15.65 -4.48 18.00
C THR A 199 14.29 -3.87 17.65
N ARG A 200 14.11 -2.55 17.83
CA ARG A 200 12.86 -1.85 17.48
C ARG A 200 12.59 -1.85 15.98
N GLU A 201 13.60 -1.67 15.14
CA GLU A 201 13.44 -1.74 13.69
C GLU A 201 13.03 -3.16 13.25
N SER A 202 13.62 -4.20 13.84
CA SER A 202 13.24 -5.60 13.60
C SER A 202 11.80 -5.88 14.02
N ALA A 203 11.42 -5.49 15.24
CA ALA A 203 10.06 -5.63 15.75
C ALA A 203 9.02 -4.89 14.88
N TYR A 204 9.32 -3.64 14.50
CA TYR A 204 8.48 -2.85 13.59
C TYR A 204 8.36 -3.51 12.21
N ARG A 205 9.45 -4.02 11.61
CA ARG A 205 9.40 -4.74 10.32
C ARG A 205 8.56 -6.01 10.41
N LYS A 206 8.68 -6.79 11.50
CA LYS A 206 7.89 -8.00 11.75
C LYS A 206 6.40 -7.68 11.89
N TRP A 207 6.07 -6.67 12.70
CA TRP A 207 4.70 -6.20 12.87
C TRP A 207 4.11 -5.65 11.56
N LYS A 208 4.85 -4.80 10.85
CA LYS A 208 4.48 -4.27 9.53
C LYS A 208 4.18 -5.39 8.53
N GLY A 209 4.96 -6.47 8.55
CA GLY A 209 4.70 -7.70 7.80
C GLY A 209 3.42 -8.43 8.21
N LYS A 210 3.18 -8.61 9.53
CA LYS A 210 1.94 -9.20 10.09
C LYS A 210 0.69 -8.44 9.62
N VAL A 211 0.66 -7.12 9.80
CA VAL A 211 -0.48 -6.28 9.40
C VAL A 211 -0.70 -6.36 7.88
N TRP A 212 0.37 -6.29 7.08
CA TRP A 212 0.27 -6.40 5.62
C TRP A 212 -0.30 -7.75 5.17
N GLY A 213 0.13 -8.85 5.80
CA GLY A 213 -0.41 -10.19 5.55
C GLY A 213 -1.92 -10.30 5.76
N GLN A 214 -2.48 -9.49 6.67
CA GLN A 214 -3.90 -9.47 7.01
C GLN A 214 -4.74 -8.54 6.11
N ILE A 215 -4.11 -7.64 5.33
CA ILE A 215 -4.84 -6.63 4.54
C ILE A 215 -5.90 -7.23 3.62
N PRO A 216 -5.62 -8.22 2.74
CA PRO A 216 -6.65 -8.67 1.80
C PRO A 216 -7.93 -9.14 2.50
N ALA A 217 -7.81 -9.92 3.58
CA ALA A 217 -8.94 -10.32 4.41
C ALA A 217 -9.68 -9.12 5.04
N ALA A 218 -8.94 -8.13 5.56
CA ALA A 218 -9.50 -6.92 6.16
C ALA A 218 -10.31 -6.04 5.17
N TYR A 219 -10.02 -6.12 3.87
CA TYR A 219 -10.76 -5.43 2.80
C TYR A 219 -11.72 -6.35 2.02
N GLY A 220 -11.96 -7.59 2.49
CA GLY A 220 -12.87 -8.53 1.83
C GLY A 220 -12.37 -9.04 0.46
N LEU A 221 -11.05 -9.14 0.28
CA LEU A 221 -10.38 -9.62 -0.92
C LEU A 221 -9.85 -11.06 -0.73
N PRO A 222 -9.57 -11.79 -1.84
CA PRO A 222 -8.87 -13.09 -1.80
C PRO A 222 -7.53 -13.03 -1.04
N SER A 223 -7.03 -14.18 -0.58
CA SER A 223 -5.73 -14.25 0.10
C SER A 223 -4.57 -13.79 -0.79
N TRP A 224 -3.44 -13.40 -0.18
CA TRP A 224 -2.24 -13.01 -0.93
C TRP A 224 -1.78 -14.06 -1.94
N ASP A 225 -1.93 -15.35 -1.63
CA ASP A 225 -1.59 -16.44 -2.55
C ASP A 225 -2.44 -16.40 -3.82
N VAL A 226 -3.76 -16.23 -3.68
CA VAL A 226 -4.68 -16.11 -4.82
C VAL A 226 -4.42 -14.83 -5.61
N LEU A 227 -4.21 -13.70 -4.93
CA LEU A 227 -3.89 -12.43 -5.58
C LEU A 227 -2.54 -12.49 -6.32
N ASN A 228 -1.55 -13.21 -5.79
CA ASN A 228 -0.27 -13.42 -6.46
C ASN A 228 -0.41 -14.31 -7.70
N SER A 229 -1.23 -15.36 -7.64
CA SER A 229 -1.55 -16.18 -8.82
C SER A 229 -2.25 -15.36 -9.90
N MET A 230 -3.20 -14.49 -9.53
CA MET A 230 -3.84 -13.55 -10.47
C MET A 230 -2.83 -12.59 -11.09
N LEU A 231 -1.91 -12.05 -10.29
CA LEU A 231 -0.84 -11.16 -10.75
C LEU A 231 0.08 -11.85 -11.79
N CYS A 232 0.55 -13.07 -11.49
CA CYS A 232 1.40 -13.84 -12.38
C CYS A 232 0.70 -14.12 -13.72
N ALA A 233 -0.59 -14.45 -13.70
CA ALA A 233 -1.40 -14.68 -14.89
C ALA A 233 -1.64 -13.41 -15.71
N ASP A 234 -2.04 -12.29 -15.07
CA ASP A 234 -2.29 -11.01 -15.75
C ASP A 234 -1.01 -10.40 -16.36
N LEU A 235 0.13 -10.54 -15.67
CA LEU A 235 1.39 -9.90 -16.06
C LEU A 235 2.32 -10.80 -16.89
N ASP A 236 1.96 -12.06 -17.13
CA ASP A 236 2.82 -13.06 -17.77
C ASP A 236 4.22 -13.07 -17.13
N VAL A 237 4.25 -13.34 -15.82
CA VAL A 237 5.47 -13.40 -15.00
C VAL A 237 5.55 -14.78 -14.35
N SER A 238 6.56 -15.56 -14.74
CA SER A 238 6.82 -16.86 -14.13
C SER A 238 7.04 -16.73 -12.62
N ALA A 239 6.37 -17.60 -11.86
CA ALA A 239 6.47 -17.65 -10.39
C ALA A 239 7.89 -17.97 -9.88
N ASP A 240 8.77 -18.51 -10.74
CA ASP A 240 10.11 -18.95 -10.35
C ASP A 240 11.12 -17.81 -10.10
N VAL A 241 10.78 -16.57 -10.47
CA VAL A 241 11.73 -15.44 -10.48
C VAL A 241 12.15 -14.98 -9.07
N ASP A 242 11.39 -15.28 -8.02
CA ASP A 242 11.66 -14.74 -6.67
C ASP A 242 11.61 -15.80 -5.53
N ARG A 243 12.30 -16.93 -5.71
CA ARG A 243 12.61 -17.88 -4.61
C ARG A 243 13.39 -17.23 -3.44
N GLN A 244 13.86 -15.99 -3.59
CA GLN A 244 14.41 -15.15 -2.52
C GLN A 244 13.34 -14.32 -1.80
N GLY A 245 12.13 -14.88 -1.64
CA GLY A 245 11.06 -14.32 -0.82
C GLY A 245 11.57 -13.75 0.51
N PRO A 246 11.07 -12.55 0.91
CA PRO A 246 11.68 -11.77 1.96
C PRO A 246 11.60 -12.53 3.30
N SER A 247 12.72 -12.52 4.04
CA SER A 247 12.93 -13.34 5.25
C SER A 247 11.73 -13.35 6.22
N TRP A 248 11.04 -12.22 6.39
CA TRP A 248 9.91 -12.07 7.31
C TRP A 248 8.65 -12.86 6.92
N MET A 249 8.50 -13.32 5.67
CA MET A 249 7.40 -14.23 5.26
C MET A 249 7.72 -15.71 5.50
N ARG A 250 8.99 -16.10 5.63
CA ARG A 250 9.40 -17.52 5.75
C ARG A 250 8.93 -18.20 7.04
N ALA A 251 8.47 -17.42 8.02
CA ALA A 251 7.87 -17.90 9.25
C ALA A 251 6.39 -18.29 9.10
N SER A 252 5.75 -18.07 7.94
CA SER A 252 4.29 -18.27 7.79
C SER A 252 3.79 -18.61 6.38
N ALA A 253 4.63 -18.53 5.33
CA ALA A 253 4.21 -18.81 3.96
C ALA A 253 4.40 -20.29 3.57
N SER A 254 3.31 -20.94 3.19
CA SER A 254 3.34 -22.16 2.37
C SER A 254 3.90 -21.84 0.99
N LEU A 255 4.67 -22.77 0.39
CA LEU A 255 5.19 -22.62 -0.97
C LEU A 255 4.05 -22.67 -1.99
N VAL A 256 3.68 -21.53 -2.58
CA VAL A 256 2.80 -21.47 -3.74
C VAL A 256 3.62 -21.79 -4.98
N VAL A 257 3.46 -23.01 -5.50
CA VAL A 257 3.93 -23.40 -6.83
C VAL A 257 2.76 -23.18 -7.79
N CYS A 258 2.90 -22.22 -8.70
CA CYS A 258 1.98 -22.09 -9.83
C CYS A 258 2.36 -23.16 -10.87
N TYR A 259 1.42 -24.07 -11.16
CA TYR A 259 1.50 -25.07 -12.22
C TYR A 259 0.79 -24.56 -13.49
#